data_AF-A0A964M923-F1
#
_entry.id   AF-A0A964M923-F1
#
_cell.length_a   1.000
_cell.length_b   1.000
_cell.length_c   1.000
_cell.angle_alpha   90.00
_cell.angle_beta   90.00
_cell.angle_gamma   90.00
#
_symmetry.space_group_name_H-M   'P 1'
#
loop_
_entity.id
_entity.type
_entity.pdbx_description
1 polymer ?
#
loop_
_entity_poly.entity_id
_entity_poly.type
_entity_poly.pdbx_seq_one_letter_code
_entity_poly.pdbx_strand_id
1 'polypeptide(L)' 'MATKKPTIKIKKPGSFTEYCRKKGYKKVTLQCIKEGLKSKNPLTRKRALFALNVRKWAKNKKRKK' A
#
# COMPACT_ATOMS: atom_id res chain seq x y z
N MET A 1 -17.03 -24.62 9.00
CA MET A 1 -16.62 -23.35 9.63
C MET A 1 -16.69 -22.24 8.59
N ALA A 2 -17.68 -21.35 8.65
CA ALA A 2 -17.77 -20.21 7.73
C ALA A 2 -16.65 -19.21 8.07
N THR A 3 -15.60 -19.15 7.24
CA THR A 3 -14.50 -18.19 7.43
C THR A 3 -15.05 -16.78 7.17
N LYS A 4 -15.27 -16.00 8.24
CA LYS A 4 -15.64 -14.58 8.12
C LYS A 4 -14.64 -13.90 7.19
N LYS A 5 -15.15 -13.40 6.06
CA LYS A 5 -14.34 -12.67 5.07
C LYS A 5 -13.69 -11.48 5.78
N PRO A 6 -12.35 -11.38 5.83
CA PRO A 6 -11.70 -10.30 6.55
C PRO A 6 -12.03 -8.97 5.86
N THR A 7 -12.79 -8.13 6.56
CA THR A 7 -13.12 -6.77 6.09
C THR A 7 -11.96 -5.84 6.43
N ILE A 8 -11.27 -5.36 5.39
CA ILE A 8 -10.15 -4.43 5.52
C ILE A 8 -10.72 -3.04 5.84
N LYS A 9 -10.79 -2.67 7.13
CA LYS A 9 -11.22 -1.33 7.57
C LYS A 9 -10.03 -0.36 7.54
N ILE A 10 -10.06 0.62 6.63
CA ILE A 10 -9.02 1.64 6.50
C ILE A 10 -9.29 2.77 7.49
N LYS A 11 -8.65 2.73 8.68
CA LYS A 11 -8.85 3.76 9.73
C LYS A 11 -8.28 5.14 9.37
N LYS A 12 -7.19 5.21 8.58
CA LYS A 12 -6.54 6.47 8.19
C LYS A 12 -6.19 6.44 6.68
N PRO A 13 -7.13 6.82 5.80
CA PRO A 13 -6.86 6.90 4.36
C PRO A 13 -5.73 7.91 4.10
N GLY A 14 -4.91 7.67 3.08
CA GLY A 14 -3.84 8.60 2.68
C GLY A 14 -2.59 8.61 3.55
N SER A 15 -2.54 7.88 4.67
CA SER A 15 -1.38 7.87 5.57
C SER A 15 -0.07 7.37 4.95
N PHE A 16 -0.13 6.57 3.88
CA PHE A 16 1.04 6.22 3.07
C PHE A 16 1.36 7.28 2.01
N THR A 17 0.34 7.95 1.47
CA THR A 17 0.51 9.07 0.55
C THR A 17 1.24 10.23 1.22
N GLU A 18 0.91 10.52 2.47
CA GLU A 18 1.63 11.51 3.28
C GLU A 18 3.09 11.13 3.50
N TYR A 19 3.38 9.85 3.78
CA TYR A 19 4.75 9.36 3.86
C TYR A 19 5.51 9.59 2.54
N CYS A 20 4.89 9.27 1.40
CA CYS A 20 5.48 9.53 0.09
C CYS A 20 5.70 11.02 -0.16
N ARG A 21 4.76 11.89 0.23
CA ARG A 21 4.90 13.35 0.10
C ARG A 21 6.04 13.89 0.94
N LYS A 22 6.18 13.46 2.20
CA LYS A 22 7.31 13.82 3.07
C LYS A 22 8.67 13.38 2.51
N LYS A 23 8.69 12.35 1.67
CA LYS A 23 9.87 11.87 0.95
C LYS A 23 10.11 12.57 -0.39
N GLY A 24 9.29 13.56 -0.77
CA GLY A 24 9.43 14.31 -2.02
C GLY A 24 8.66 13.73 -3.21
N TYR A 25 7.91 12.63 -3.03
CA TYR A 25 7.11 12.06 -4.10
C TYR A 25 5.72 12.73 -4.20
N LYS A 26 5.35 13.18 -5.39
CA LYS A 26 4.01 13.74 -5.66
C LYS A 26 2.88 12.71 -5.48
N LYS A 27 3.16 11.42 -5.68
CA LYS A 27 2.19 10.31 -5.64
C LYS A 27 2.81 9.05 -5.05
N VAL A 28 1.98 8.03 -4.77
CA VAL A 28 2.44 6.69 -4.36
C VAL A 28 3.03 5.96 -5.58
N THR A 29 4.30 6.22 -5.86
CA THR A 29 5.08 5.57 -6.93
C THR A 29 5.68 4.24 -6.46
N LEU A 30 6.13 3.41 -7.41
CA LEU A 30 6.86 2.17 -7.07
C LEU A 30 8.14 2.46 -6.27
N GLN A 31 8.79 3.59 -6.54
CA GLN A 31 10.01 4.01 -5.86
C GLN A 31 9.73 4.34 -4.38
N CYS A 32 8.68 5.12 -4.09
CA CYS A 32 8.24 5.35 -2.71
C CYS A 32 7.87 4.04 -1.99
N ILE A 33 7.21 3.10 -2.69
CA ILE A 33 6.87 1.79 -2.11
C ILE A 33 8.14 1.03 -1.73
N LYS A 34 9.13 0.94 -2.63
CA LYS A 34 10.41 0.27 -2.35
C LYS A 34 11.15 0.93 -1.17
N GLU A 35 11.14 2.25 -1.10
CA GLU A 35 11.76 2.99 0.00
C GLU A 35 11.02 2.75 1.33
N GLY A 36 9.68 2.77 1.29
CA GLY A 36 8.84 2.45 2.44
C GLY A 36 9.02 1.01 2.95
N LEU A 37 9.34 0.06 2.06
CA LEU A 37 9.70 -1.31 2.44
C LEU A 37 11.06 -1.41 3.14
N LYS A 38 12.01 -0.54 2.78
CA LYS A 38 13.33 -0.43 3.41
C LYS A 38 13.31 0.36 4.72
N SER A 39 12.21 1.03 5.05
CA SER A 39 12.07 1.80 6.28
C SER A 39 12.20 0.91 7.52
N LYS A 40 12.95 1.39 8.52
CA LYS A 40 13.07 0.73 9.84
C LYS A 40 11.73 0.69 10.59
N ASN A 41 10.80 1.60 10.28
CA ASN A 41 9.50 1.67 10.94
C ASN A 41 8.55 0.55 10.43
N PRO A 42 8.09 -0.36 11.31
CA PRO A 42 7.21 -1.46 10.92
C PRO A 42 5.87 -0.98 10.37
N LEU A 43 5.34 0.15 10.83
CA LEU A 43 4.07 0.71 10.35
C LEU A 43 4.19 1.18 8.90
N THR A 44 5.28 1.86 8.56
CA THR A 44 5.56 2.30 7.18
C THR A 44 5.71 1.11 6.24
N ARG A 45 6.41 0.06 6.69
CA ARG A 45 6.60 -1.17 5.92
C ARG A 45 5.29 -1.91 5.64
N LYS A 46 4.40 -2.03 6.64
CA LYS A 46 3.05 -2.62 6.44
C LYS A 46 2.23 -1.82 5.41
N ARG A 47 2.29 -0.48 5.47
CA ARG A 47 1.61 0.39 4.49
C ARG A 47 2.20 0.24 3.08
N ALA A 48 3.51 0.14 2.96
CA ALA A 48 4.18 -0.09 1.68
C ALA A 48 3.83 -1.45 1.07
N LEU A 49 3.80 -2.52 1.87
CA LEU A 49 3.34 -3.84 1.45
C LEU A 49 1.89 -3.81 0.96
N PHE A 50 1.00 -3.13 1.69
CA PHE A 50 -0.39 -2.96 1.25
C PHE A 50 -0.47 -2.25 -0.10
N ALA A 51 0.25 -1.13 -0.28
CA ALA A 51 0.28 -0.40 -1.54
C ALA A 51 0.82 -1.26 -2.72
N LEU A 52 1.83 -2.10 -2.47
CA LEU A 52 2.36 -3.04 -3.45
C LEU A 52 1.29 -4.07 -3.88
N ASN A 53 0.62 -4.68 -2.90
CA ASN A 53 -0.42 -5.68 -3.14
C ASN A 53 -1.64 -5.09 -3.87
N VAL A 54 -2.06 -3.87 -3.53
CA VAL A 54 -3.13 -3.15 -4.23
C VAL A 54 -2.77 -2.93 -5.70
N ARG A 55 -1.53 -2.53 -6.02
CA ARG A 55 -1.09 -2.40 -7.42
C ARG A 55 -1.12 -3.73 -8.16
N LYS A 56 -0.67 -4.82 -7.51
CA LYS A 56 -0.72 -6.17 -8.10
C LYS A 56 -2.15 -6.60 -8.39
N TRP A 57 -3.08 -6.36 -7.45
CA TRP A 57 -4.49 -6.67 -7.65
C TRP A 57 -5.11 -5.86 -8.78
N ALA A 58 -4.82 -4.56 -8.85
CA ALA A 58 -5.27 -3.70 -9.95
C ALA A 58 -4.73 -4.17 -11.31
N LYS A 59 -3.46 -4.58 -11.39
CA LYS A 59 -2.87 -5.15 -12.62
C LYS A 59 -3.56 -6.46 -13.01
N ASN A 60 -3.81 -7.34 -12.06
CA ASN A 60 -4.53 -8.60 -12.33
C ASN A 60 -5.97 -8.36 -12.78
N LYS A 61 -6.67 -7.34 -12.24
CA LYS A 61 -8.02 -6.97 -12.67
C LYS A 61 -8.05 -6.43 -14.10
N LYS A 62 -7.01 -5.67 -14.50
CA LYS A 62 -6.84 -5.20 -15.89
C LYS A 62 -6.55 -6.33 -16.88
N ARG A 63 -5.90 -7.42 -16.45
CA ARG A 63 -5.56 -8.56 -17.32
C ARG A 63 -6.74 -9.52 -17.57
N LYS A 64 -7.75 -9.49 -16.71
CA LYS A 64 -8.97 -10.32 -16.84
C LYS A 64 -10.11 -9.61 -17.59
N LYS A 65 -9.88 -8.39 -18.06
CA LYS A 65 -10.81 -7.57 -18.82
C LYS A 65 -10.23 -7.40 -20.21
#